data_AF-A0A9C9ETF9-F1
#
_entry.id   AF-A0A9C9ETF9-F1
#
_cell.length_a   1.000
_cell.length_b   1.000
_cell.length_c   1.000
_cell.angle_alpha   90.00
_cell.angle_beta   90.00
_cell.angle_gamma   90.00
#
_symmetry.space_group_name_H-M   'P 1'
#
loop_
_entity.id
_entity.type
_entity.pdbx_description
1 polymer ?
#
loop_
_entity_poly.entity_id
_entity_poly.type
_entity_poly.pdbx_seq_one_letter_code
_entity_poly.pdbx_strand_id
1 'polypeptide(L)' 'RVDDTHFETYEEFRMASEKRFFERKLRQYHWNIALTARKLGMQRSNLYKKIQKLGIKIPRRSPEDV' A
#
# COMPACT_ATOMS: atom_id res chain seq x y z
N ARG A 1 5.88 -9.94 15.76
CA ARG A 1 7.02 -10.69 15.18
C ARG A 1 6.66 -10.93 13.72
N VAL A 2 7.47 -10.46 12.78
CA VAL A 2 7.24 -10.73 11.36
C VAL A 2 8.01 -12.02 11.10
N ASP A 3 7.32 -13.13 10.88
CA ASP A 3 7.98 -14.39 10.55
C ASP A 3 8.39 -14.34 9.08
N ASP A 4 9.64 -13.93 8.86
CA ASP A 4 10.23 -13.74 7.52
C ASP A 4 10.68 -15.07 6.89
N THR A 5 10.54 -16.17 7.63
CA THR A 5 10.95 -17.53 7.25
C THR A 5 10.05 -18.19 6.18
N HIS A 6 8.99 -17.51 5.74
CA HIS A 6 7.99 -18.05 4.81
C HIS A 6 8.16 -17.59 3.34
N PHE A 7 9.18 -16.78 3.03
CA PHE A 7 9.42 -16.33 1.66
C PHE A 7 10.50 -17.20 1.00
N GLU A 8 10.24 -17.71 -0.19
CA GLU A 8 11.16 -18.59 -0.93
C GLU A 8 12.14 -17.78 -1.77
N THR A 9 11.79 -16.54 -2.14
CA THR A 9 12.66 -15.65 -2.91
C THR A 9 12.75 -14.25 -2.33
N TYR A 10 13.85 -13.55 -2.65
CA TYR A 10 14.03 -12.13 -2.31
C TYR A 10 12.92 -11.25 -2.89
N GLU A 11 12.44 -11.56 -4.11
CA GLU A 11 11.39 -10.77 -4.74
C GLU A 11 10.05 -10.92 -3.99
N GLU A 12 9.71 -12.12 -3.51
CA GLU A 12 8.52 -12.33 -2.67
C GLU A 12 8.59 -11.55 -1.37
N PHE A 13 9.72 -11.65 -0.65
CA PHE A 13 9.95 -10.88 0.57
C PHE A 13 9.83 -9.38 0.32
N ARG A 14 10.48 -8.89 -0.75
CA ARG A 14 10.46 -7.49 -1.14
C ARG A 14 9.04 -7.04 -1.44
N MET A 15 8.28 -7.80 -2.25
CA MET A 15 6.89 -7.48 -2.58
C MET A 15 5.99 -7.48 -1.35
N ALA A 16 6.12 -8.46 -0.45
CA ALA A 16 5.33 -8.52 0.78
C ALA A 16 5.65 -7.36 1.74
N SER A 17 6.93 -7.02 1.88
CA SER A 17 7.39 -5.88 2.69
C SER A 17 6.91 -4.55 2.10
N GLU A 18 7.03 -4.38 0.79
CA GLU A 18 6.57 -3.21 0.06
C GLU A 18 5.04 -3.05 0.19
N LYS A 19 4.28 -4.14 0.02
CA LYS A 19 2.82 -4.18 0.23
C LYS A 19 2.44 -3.71 1.63
N ARG A 20 3.03 -4.30 2.67
CA ARG A 20 2.77 -3.93 4.08
C ARG A 20 3.08 -2.47 4.35
N PHE A 21 4.16 -1.93 3.77
CA PHE A 21 4.49 -0.51 3.90
C PHE A 21 3.39 0.38 3.33
N PHE A 22 2.96 0.15 2.09
CA PHE A 22 1.93 0.97 1.45
C PHE A 22 0.57 0.83 2.14
N GLU A 23 0.17 -0.37 2.55
CA GLU A 23 -1.08 -0.56 3.31
C GLU A 23 -1.10 0.24 4.61
N ARG A 24 0.01 0.23 5.37
CA ARG A 24 0.12 1.04 6.59
C ARG A 24 -0.01 2.53 6.29
N LYS A 25 0.66 3.02 5.25
CA LYS A 25 0.60 4.44 4.86
C LYS A 25 -0.77 4.84 4.33
N LEU A 26 -1.41 4.00 3.52
CA LEU A 26 -2.77 4.24 3.03
C LEU A 26 -3.76 4.29 4.19
N ARG A 27 -3.69 3.35 5.16
CA ARG A 27 -4.51 3.40 6.38
C ARG A 27 -4.25 4.67 7.20
N GLN A 28 -2.98 5.05 7.39
CA GLN A 28 -2.60 6.28 8.10
C GLN A 28 -3.25 7.54 7.51
N TYR A 29 -3.51 7.55 6.20
CA TYR A 29 -4.12 8.69 5.50
C TYR A 29 -5.56 8.39 5.02
N HIS A 30 -6.30 7.54 5.74
CA HIS A 30 -7.71 7.24 5.47
C HIS A 30 -8.00 6.86 4.01
N TRP A 31 -7.08 6.05 3.44
CA TRP A 31 -7.11 5.58 2.06
C TRP A 31 -7.14 6.70 1.01
N ASN A 32 -6.76 7.93 1.37
CA ASN A 32 -6.62 9.03 0.44
C ASN A 32 -5.31 8.87 -0.34
N ILE A 33 -5.42 8.34 -1.57
CA ILE A 33 -4.26 8.03 -2.43
C ILE A 33 -3.49 9.30 -2.80
N ALA A 34 -4.18 10.41 -3.09
CA ALA A 34 -3.53 11.67 -3.47
C ALA A 34 -2.70 12.23 -2.31
N LEU A 35 -3.28 12.27 -1.11
CA LEU A 35 -2.59 12.69 0.11
C LEU A 35 -1.40 11.77 0.42
N THR A 36 -1.61 10.45 0.32
CA THR A 36 -0.57 9.46 0.59
C THR A 36 0.61 9.63 -0.38
N ALA A 37 0.34 9.76 -1.68
CA ALA A 37 1.37 9.97 -2.69
C ALA A 37 2.18 11.26 -2.42
N ARG A 38 1.50 12.37 -2.11
CA ARG A 38 2.14 13.63 -1.72
C ARG A 38 3.02 13.46 -0.48
N LYS A 39 2.53 12.78 0.56
CA LYS A 39 3.27 12.54 1.81
C LYS A 39 4.45 11.59 1.64
N LEU A 40 4.43 10.72 0.64
CA LEU A 40 5.52 9.83 0.27
C LEU A 40 6.46 10.42 -0.80
N GLY A 41 6.24 11.68 -1.21
CA GLY A 41 7.09 12.34 -2.21
C GLY A 41 7.03 11.70 -3.59
N MET A 42 5.90 11.10 -3.97
CA MET A 42 5.74 10.44 -5.27
C MET A 42 4.48 10.89 -6.02
N GLN A 43 4.49 10.71 -7.33
CA GLN A 43 3.32 10.99 -8.16
C GLN A 43 2.17 10.02 -7.82
N ARG A 44 0.93 10.52 -7.85
CA ARG A 44 -0.30 9.72 -7.59
C ARG A 44 -0.42 8.53 -8.53
N SER A 45 -0.08 8.70 -9.81
CA SER A 45 -0.09 7.63 -10.83
C SER A 45 0.86 6.48 -10.47
N ASN A 46 2.05 6.80 -9.92
CA ASN A 46 3.02 5.79 -9.48
C ASN A 46 2.48 4.98 -8.29
N LEU A 47 1.85 5.66 -7.33
CA LEU A 47 1.23 4.96 -6.19
C LEU A 47 0.07 4.05 -6.64
N TYR A 48 -0.75 4.50 -7.60
CA TYR A 48 -1.81 3.64 -8.19
C TYR A 48 -1.24 2.37 -8.83
N LYS A 49 -0.20 2.49 -9.65
CA LYS A 49 0.47 1.33 -10.27
C LYS A 49 1.01 0.36 -9.23
N LYS A 50 1.60 0.87 -8.13
CA LYS A 50 2.08 0.05 -7.02
C LYS A 50 0.94 -0.66 -6.29
N ILE A 51 -0.16 0.02 -6.01
CA ILE A 51 -1.36 -0.58 -5.38
C ILE A 51 -1.88 -1.76 -6.23
N GLN A 52 -1.99 -1.56 -7.55
CA GLN A 52 -2.43 -2.61 -8.48
C GLN A 52 -1.43 -3.78 -8.52
N LYS A 53 -0.13 -3.50 -8.73
CA LYS A 53 0.92 -4.54 -8.80
C LYS A 53 1.01 -5.36 -7.52
N LEU A 54 0.84 -4.73 -6.36
CA LEU A 54 0.93 -5.39 -5.04
C LEU A 54 -0.39 -6.03 -4.60
N GLY A 55 -1.46 -5.90 -5.38
CA GLY A 55 -2.79 -6.43 -5.05
C GLY A 55 -3.34 -5.86 -3.74
N ILE A 56 -3.14 -4.56 -3.49
CA ILE A 56 -3.69 -3.87 -2.31
C ILE A 56 -5.17 -3.58 -2.57
N LYS A 57 -6.05 -4.13 -1.73
CA LYS A 57 -7.50 -3.90 -1.81
C LYS A 57 -7.83 -2.58 -1.11
N ILE A 58 -8.30 -1.61 -1.89
CA ILE A 58 -8.81 -0.34 -1.34
C ILE A 58 -10.24 -0.60 -0.84
N PRO A 59 -10.55 -0.31 0.43
CA PRO A 59 -11.92 -0.40 0.91
C PRO A 59 -12.79 0.56 0.11
N ARG A 60 -13.98 0.10 -0.30
CA ARG A 60 -15.00 1.01 -0.84
C ARG A 60 -15.32 2.00 0.28
N ARG A 61 -15.13 3.30 0.03
CA ARG A 61 -15.64 4.32 0.95
C ARG A 61 -17.15 4.18 1.01
N SER A 62 -17.70 4.09 2.20
CA SER A 62 -19.14 4.26 2.36
C SER A 62 -19.45 5.76 2.21
N PRO A 63 -20.59 6.16 1.63
CA PRO A 63 -20.97 7.57 1.51
C PRO A 63 -21.02 8.32 2.86
N GLU A 64 -21.12 7.58 3.97
CA GLU A 64 -21.17 8.08 5.35
C GLU A 64 -19.79 8.37 5.99
N ASP A 65 -18.68 8.15 5.27
CA ASP A 65 -17.32 8.52 5.71
C ASP A 65 -16.93 9.98 5.35
N VAL A 66 -17.88 10.84 4.95
CA VAL A 66 -17.64 12.23 4.49
C VAL A 66 -18.20 13.26 5.45
#